data_AF-A0A2U2D2A9-F1
#
_entry.id   AF-A0A2U2D2A9-F1
#
_cell.length_a   1.000
_cell.length_b   1.000
_cell.length_c   1.000
_cell.angle_alpha   90.00
_cell.angle_beta   90.00
_cell.angle_gamma   90.00
#
_symmetry.space_group_name_H-M   'P 1'
#
loop_
_entity.id
_entity.type
_entity.pdbx_description
1 polymer ?
#
loop_
_entity_poly.entity_id
_entity_poly.type
_entity_poly.pdbx_seq_one_letter_code
_entity_poly.pdbx_strand_id
1 'polypeptide(L)'
;MSRDSRHLQSILHHDIPLTRDMGLTVLDWHDQQLRLQLPLEANVNHKSTMFGGSLYCGAVLAGWGWLHLRLREEGIEDGHIVIQEGQISYPLPVTRDAIAICQAPSAAVWKKFLAMYQRYGRARLTLNSRIVNSGSEEAAVTFSGQYVLHR
;
A
#
# COMPACT_ATOMS: atom_id res chain seq x y z
N MET A 1 -14.77 -10.31 2.36
CA MET A 1 -13.37 -10.28 1.88
C MET A 1 -13.23 -11.19 0.66
N SER A 2 -12.64 -10.68 -0.42
CA SER A 2 -12.35 -11.47 -1.63
C SER A 2 -11.21 -12.47 -1.39
N ARG A 3 -10.97 -13.37 -2.35
CA ARG A 3 -9.84 -14.32 -2.30
C ARG A 3 -8.50 -13.57 -2.28
N ASP A 4 -8.41 -12.48 -3.04
CA ASP A 4 -7.19 -11.67 -3.16
C ASP A 4 -6.90 -10.87 -1.89
N SER A 5 -7.93 -10.32 -1.23
CA SER A 5 -7.74 -9.64 0.05
C SER A 5 -7.19 -10.58 1.13
N ARG A 6 -7.73 -11.81 1.21
CA ARG A 6 -7.21 -12.82 2.17
C ARG A 6 -5.78 -13.23 1.86
N HIS A 7 -5.46 -13.42 0.57
CA HIS A 7 -4.11 -13.74 0.12
C HIS A 7 -3.10 -12.66 0.50
N LEU A 8 -3.40 -11.40 0.16
CA LEU A 8 -2.51 -10.28 0.48
C LEU A 8 -2.31 -10.15 1.99
N GLN A 9 -3.39 -10.23 2.79
CA GLN A 9 -3.26 -10.13 4.25
C GLN A 9 -2.37 -11.24 4.81
N SER A 10 -2.54 -12.47 4.33
CA SER A 10 -1.70 -13.61 4.76
C SER A 10 -0.23 -13.37 4.45
N ILE A 11 0.09 -12.89 3.24
CA ILE A 11 1.46 -12.56 2.84
C ILE A 11 2.04 -11.45 3.70
N LEU A 12 1.30 -10.34 3.87
CA LEU A 12 1.76 -9.22 4.69
C LEU A 12 2.09 -9.67 6.12
N HIS A 13 1.23 -10.47 6.74
CA HIS A 13 1.45 -10.97 8.11
C HIS A 13 2.56 -12.00 8.24
N HIS A 14 2.76 -12.83 7.20
CA HIS A 14 3.80 -13.85 7.20
C HIS A 14 5.18 -13.24 6.96
N ASP A 15 5.31 -12.44 5.91
CA ASP A 15 6.59 -11.93 5.42
C ASP A 15 7.02 -10.65 6.13
N ILE A 16 6.06 -9.89 6.67
CA ILE A 16 6.30 -8.62 7.38
C ILE A 16 5.60 -8.68 8.75
N PRO A 17 6.21 -9.35 9.76
CA PRO A 17 5.56 -9.59 11.06
C PRO A 17 5.03 -8.33 11.75
N LEU A 18 5.68 -7.18 11.54
CA LEU A 18 5.24 -5.87 12.04
C LEU A 18 3.77 -5.56 11.66
N THR A 19 3.30 -6.02 10.49
CA THR A 19 1.92 -5.76 10.04
C THR A 19 0.87 -6.43 10.93
N ARG A 20 1.21 -7.57 11.54
CA ARG A 20 0.34 -8.25 12.50
C ARG A 20 0.27 -7.46 13.81
N ASP A 21 1.41 -6.99 14.29
CA ASP A 21 1.49 -6.22 15.54
C ASP A 21 0.79 -4.86 15.41
N MET A 22 0.82 -4.27 14.20
CA MET A 22 0.06 -3.07 13.86
C MET A 22 -1.45 -3.32 13.67
N GLY A 23 -1.92 -4.57 13.70
CA GLY A 23 -3.31 -4.92 13.42
C GLY A 23 -3.77 -4.59 12.00
N LEU A 24 -2.83 -4.52 11.04
CA LEU A 24 -3.14 -4.16 9.65
C LEU A 24 -4.07 -5.20 9.03
N THR A 25 -5.12 -4.77 8.36
CA THR A 25 -6.02 -5.67 7.62
C THR A 25 -6.25 -5.19 6.19
N VAL A 26 -6.56 -6.13 5.29
CA VAL A 26 -6.92 -5.80 3.91
C VAL A 26 -8.44 -5.69 3.84
N LEU A 27 -8.95 -4.46 3.75
CA LEU A 27 -10.39 -4.24 3.69
C LEU A 27 -10.98 -4.68 2.36
N ASP A 28 -10.37 -4.22 1.27
CA ASP A 28 -10.91 -4.45 -0.06
C ASP A 28 -9.86 -4.32 -1.17
N TRP A 29 -10.09 -5.10 -2.22
CA TRP A 29 -9.41 -5.00 -3.51
C TRP A 29 -10.51 -5.00 -4.58
N HIS A 30 -10.84 -3.81 -5.08
CA HIS A 30 -11.93 -3.62 -6.02
C HIS A 30 -11.61 -2.47 -6.97
N ASP A 31 -11.98 -2.60 -8.24
CA ASP A 31 -11.71 -1.59 -9.29
C ASP A 31 -10.26 -1.09 -9.32
N GLN A 32 -9.31 -2.01 -9.08
CA GLN A 32 -7.88 -1.72 -8.98
C GLN A 32 -7.55 -0.66 -7.92
N GLN A 33 -8.33 -0.60 -6.86
CA GLN A 33 -8.07 0.19 -5.67
C GLN A 33 -7.86 -0.76 -4.50
N LEU A 34 -6.76 -0.58 -3.78
CA LEU A 34 -6.48 -1.30 -2.55
C LEU A 34 -6.81 -0.41 -1.36
N ARG A 35 -7.53 -0.98 -0.39
CA ARG A 35 -7.83 -0.36 0.91
C ARG A 35 -7.29 -1.24 2.04
N LEU A 36 -6.42 -0.66 2.86
CA LEU A 36 -5.90 -1.28 4.08
C LEU A 36 -6.43 -0.51 5.30
N GLN A 37 -6.72 -1.22 6.39
CA GLN A 37 -7.09 -0.60 7.67
C GLN A 37 -6.00 -0.82 8.70
N LEU A 38 -5.74 0.22 9.50
CA LEU A 38 -4.91 0.15 10.69
C LEU A 38 -5.73 0.64 11.90
N PRO A 39 -5.89 -0.14 12.97
CA PRO A 39 -6.59 0.29 14.17
C PRO A 39 -5.79 1.35 14.93
N LEU A 40 -6.45 2.36 15.49
CA LEU A 40 -5.77 3.41 16.26
C LEU A 40 -5.08 2.85 17.50
N GLU A 41 -5.73 1.94 18.21
CA GLU A 41 -5.27 1.39 19.50
C GLU A 41 -3.86 0.79 19.41
N ALA A 42 -3.60 -0.02 18.39
CA ALA A 42 -2.29 -0.64 18.17
C ALA A 42 -1.23 0.34 17.62
N ASN A 43 -1.64 1.51 17.17
CA ASN A 43 -0.78 2.45 16.42
C ASN A 43 -0.75 3.85 17.05
N VAL A 44 -1.12 4.01 18.32
CA VAL A 44 -1.20 5.31 18.98
C VAL A 44 0.18 5.87 19.34
N ASN A 45 0.31 7.19 19.32
CA ASN A 45 1.48 7.93 19.79
C ASN A 45 1.20 8.65 21.13
N HIS A 46 2.22 9.33 21.67
CA HIS A 46 2.13 10.08 22.94
C HIS A 46 1.14 11.28 22.93
N LYS A 47 0.53 11.61 21.78
CA LYS A 47 -0.49 12.66 21.61
C LYS A 47 -1.90 12.08 21.39
N SER A 48 -2.09 10.78 21.61
CA SER A 48 -3.37 10.09 21.37
C SER A 48 -3.83 10.16 19.91
N THR A 49 -2.89 10.29 18.97
CA THR A 49 -3.11 10.20 17.52
C THR A 49 -2.28 9.07 16.94
N MET A 50 -2.52 8.66 15.70
CA MET A 50 -1.74 7.58 15.09
C MET A 50 -0.27 7.98 14.91
N PHE A 51 0.64 7.07 15.22
CA PHE A 51 2.07 7.23 15.08
C PHE A 51 2.48 7.41 13.61
N GLY A 52 3.35 8.40 13.36
CA GLY A 52 3.82 8.70 12.00
C GLY A 52 4.49 7.52 11.31
N GLY A 53 5.26 6.69 12.04
CA GLY A 53 5.84 5.47 11.48
C GLY A 53 4.79 4.43 11.08
N SER A 54 3.74 4.26 11.87
CA SER A 54 2.60 3.38 11.52
C SER A 54 1.88 3.87 10.27
N LEU A 55 1.68 5.19 10.16
CA LEU A 55 1.09 5.82 8.97
C LEU A 55 1.99 5.61 7.75
N TYR A 56 3.31 5.76 7.88
CA TYR A 56 4.24 5.45 6.80
C TYR A 56 4.14 3.99 6.35
N CYS A 57 4.15 3.04 7.31
CA CYS A 57 3.97 1.62 7.04
C CYS A 57 2.66 1.32 6.30
N GLY A 58 1.53 1.90 6.74
CA GLY A 58 0.25 1.76 6.04
C GLY A 58 0.30 2.32 4.61
N ALA A 59 0.89 3.49 4.43
CA ALA A 59 0.98 4.15 3.12
C ALA A 59 1.87 3.40 2.11
N VAL A 60 3.04 2.94 2.54
CA VAL A 60 3.97 2.18 1.68
C VAL A 60 3.41 0.79 1.36
N LEU A 61 2.77 0.12 2.32
CA LEU A 61 2.18 -1.20 2.08
C LEU A 61 0.93 -1.14 1.20
N ALA A 62 0.21 -0.02 1.19
CA ALA A 62 -0.87 0.18 0.23
C ALA A 62 -0.35 0.21 -1.23
N GLY A 63 0.79 0.87 -1.48
CA GLY A 63 1.40 0.86 -2.82
C GLY A 63 2.03 -0.49 -3.18
N TRP A 64 2.78 -1.09 -2.25
CA TRP A 64 3.37 -2.42 -2.45
C TRP A 64 2.30 -3.48 -2.71
N GLY A 65 1.26 -3.51 -1.88
CA GLY A 65 0.16 -4.47 -1.99
C GLY A 65 -0.65 -4.29 -3.27
N TRP A 66 -0.83 -3.05 -3.72
CA TRP A 66 -1.46 -2.77 -5.02
C TRP A 66 -0.65 -3.40 -6.16
N LEU A 67 0.67 -3.18 -6.17
CA LEU A 67 1.55 -3.71 -7.22
C LEU A 67 1.57 -5.24 -7.19
N HIS A 68 1.65 -5.83 -6.01
CA HIS A 68 1.60 -7.28 -5.81
C HIS A 68 0.32 -7.90 -6.39
N LEU A 69 -0.85 -7.34 -6.07
CA LEU A 69 -2.13 -7.84 -6.57
C LEU A 69 -2.26 -7.67 -8.08
N ARG A 70 -1.84 -6.53 -8.64
CA ARG A 70 -1.91 -6.32 -10.10
C ARG A 70 -0.96 -7.21 -10.89
N LEU A 71 0.25 -7.46 -10.38
CA LEU A 71 1.16 -8.40 -11.03
C LEU A 71 0.60 -9.82 -11.05
N ARG A 72 -0.06 -10.23 -9.96
CA ARG A 72 -0.75 -11.51 -9.89
C ARG A 72 -1.88 -11.60 -10.93
N GLU A 73 -2.66 -10.55 -11.12
CA GLU A 73 -3.70 -10.50 -12.16
C GLU A 73 -3.14 -10.58 -13.59
N GLU A 74 -1.91 -10.10 -13.81
CA GLU A 74 -1.16 -10.27 -15.07
C GLU A 74 -0.46 -11.64 -15.18
N GLY A 75 -0.58 -12.51 -14.18
CA GLY A 75 0.09 -13.82 -14.14
C GLY A 75 1.61 -13.75 -13.92
N ILE A 76 2.11 -12.65 -13.37
CA ILE A 76 3.53 -12.44 -13.04
C ILE A 76 3.75 -12.83 -11.58
N GLU A 77 4.43 -13.95 -11.35
CA GLU A 77 4.69 -14.51 -10.01
C GLU A 77 6.19 -14.57 -9.67
N ASP A 78 7.07 -14.33 -10.65
CA ASP A 78 8.54 -14.47 -10.54
C ASP A 78 9.27 -13.19 -10.12
N GLY A 79 8.55 -12.10 -9.90
CA GLY A 79 9.13 -10.77 -9.68
C GLY A 79 9.21 -10.36 -8.21
N HIS A 80 10.35 -9.78 -7.82
CA HIS A 80 10.58 -9.20 -6.51
C HIS A 80 10.30 -7.69 -6.51
N ILE A 81 9.44 -7.25 -5.58
CA ILE A 81 9.08 -5.83 -5.41
C ILE A 81 9.88 -5.25 -4.24
N VAL A 82 10.61 -4.17 -4.50
CA VAL A 82 11.28 -3.36 -3.47
C VAL A 82 10.84 -1.89 -3.56
N ILE A 83 10.84 -1.18 -2.43
CA ILE A 83 10.72 0.27 -2.41
C ILE A 83 12.10 0.89 -2.62
N GLN A 84 12.24 1.80 -3.59
CA GLN A 84 13.49 2.52 -3.85
C GLN A 84 13.53 3.86 -3.10
N GLU A 85 12.42 4.58 -3.10
CA GLU A 85 12.26 5.86 -2.41
C GLU A 85 10.79 6.09 -2.06
N GLY A 86 10.53 6.89 -1.03
CA GLY A 86 9.19 7.30 -0.66
C GLY A 86 9.18 8.65 0.04
N GLN A 87 8.26 9.52 -0.37
CA GLN A 87 8.01 10.82 0.24
C GLN A 87 6.64 10.83 0.88
N ILE A 88 6.56 11.26 2.13
CA ILE A 88 5.33 11.30 2.93
C ILE A 88 5.11 12.71 3.49
N SER A 89 3.85 13.14 3.52
CA SER A 89 3.40 14.39 4.12
C SER A 89 2.26 14.12 5.10
N TYR A 90 2.24 14.81 6.24
CA TYR A 90 1.22 14.67 7.28
C TYR A 90 0.43 15.97 7.50
N PRO A 91 -0.43 16.41 6.55
CA PRO A 91 -1.20 17.64 6.71
C PRO A 91 -2.14 17.67 7.92
N LEU A 92 -2.72 16.52 8.31
CA LEU A 92 -3.71 16.45 9.39
C LEU A 92 -3.43 15.25 10.32
N PRO A 93 -3.83 15.33 11.60
CA PRO A 93 -3.72 14.19 12.50
C PRO A 93 -4.71 13.08 12.13
N VAL A 94 -4.30 11.84 12.40
CA VAL A 94 -5.19 10.67 12.34
C VAL A 94 -5.59 10.31 13.77
N THR A 95 -6.86 10.47 14.09
CA THR A 95 -7.42 10.40 15.46
C THR A 95 -8.39 9.23 15.63
N ARG A 96 -8.53 8.39 14.60
CA ARG A 96 -9.36 7.19 14.53
C ARG A 96 -8.57 6.09 13.82
N ASP A 97 -9.20 4.95 13.60
CA ASP A 97 -8.71 3.94 12.66
C ASP A 97 -8.39 4.60 11.31
N ALA A 98 -7.25 4.21 10.75
CA ALA A 98 -6.74 4.76 9.50
C ALA A 98 -7.12 3.85 8.34
N ILE A 99 -7.55 4.45 7.23
CA ILE A 99 -7.72 3.74 5.96
C ILE A 99 -6.63 4.23 4.99
N ALA A 100 -5.68 3.36 4.67
CA ALA A 100 -4.68 3.61 3.64
C ALA A 100 -5.21 3.14 2.28
N ILE A 101 -5.15 4.01 1.28
CA ILE A 101 -5.78 3.83 -0.03
C ILE A 101 -4.73 4.03 -1.11
N CYS A 102 -4.56 3.03 -1.99
CA CYS A 102 -3.77 3.15 -3.20
C CYS A 102 -4.67 2.93 -4.43
N GLN A 103 -4.66 3.89 -5.35
CA GLN A 103 -5.38 3.81 -6.61
C GLN A 103 -4.47 3.34 -7.74
N ALA A 104 -5.08 2.83 -8.80
CA ALA A 104 -4.36 2.51 -10.02
C ALA A 104 -3.66 3.74 -10.61
N PRO A 105 -2.43 3.59 -11.12
CA PRO A 105 -1.85 4.58 -12.02
C PRO A 105 -2.64 4.57 -13.33
N SER A 106 -2.37 5.54 -14.20
CA SER A 106 -3.00 5.55 -15.52
C SER A 106 -2.63 4.28 -16.32
N ALA A 107 -3.55 3.85 -17.19
CA ALA A 107 -3.32 2.68 -18.03
C ALA A 107 -2.06 2.81 -18.90
N ALA A 108 -1.72 4.03 -19.34
CA ALA A 108 -0.50 4.31 -20.09
C ALA A 108 0.78 4.05 -19.26
N VAL A 109 0.78 4.47 -17.99
CA VAL A 109 1.88 4.23 -17.05
C VAL A 109 2.03 2.73 -16.78
N TRP A 110 0.90 2.04 -16.53
CA TRP A 110 0.90 0.60 -16.29
C TRP A 110 1.45 -0.19 -17.49
N LYS A 111 0.95 0.10 -18.70
CA LYS A 111 1.41 -0.56 -19.93
C LYS A 111 2.91 -0.34 -20.18
N LYS A 112 3.40 0.87 -19.94
CA LYS A 112 4.84 1.19 -20.05
C LYS A 112 5.67 0.40 -19.03
N PHE A 113 5.20 0.31 -17.78
CA PHE A 113 5.86 -0.45 -16.73
C PHE A 113 6.00 -1.93 -17.11
N LEU A 114 4.91 -2.57 -17.55
CA LEU A 114 4.93 -3.98 -17.97
C LEU A 114 5.86 -4.22 -19.16
N ALA A 115 5.80 -3.36 -20.18
CA ALA A 115 6.69 -3.47 -21.34
C ALA A 115 8.18 -3.36 -20.94
N MET A 116 8.49 -2.55 -19.93
CA MET A 116 9.86 -2.44 -19.40
C MET A 116 10.29 -3.68 -18.63
N TYR A 117 9.42 -4.22 -17.78
CA TYR A 117 9.72 -5.43 -17.03
C TYR A 117 9.92 -6.62 -17.97
N GLN A 118 9.05 -6.79 -18.97
CA GLN A 118 9.16 -7.87 -19.95
C GLN A 118 10.46 -7.79 -20.78
N ARG A 119 10.89 -6.58 -21.14
CA ARG A 119 12.08 -6.37 -21.96
C ARG A 119 13.39 -6.52 -21.18
N TYR A 120 13.43 -6.03 -19.94
CA TYR A 120 14.68 -5.88 -19.19
C TYR A 120 14.76 -6.72 -17.91
N GLY A 121 13.68 -7.40 -17.53
CA GLY A 121 13.57 -8.08 -16.23
C GLY A 121 13.57 -7.11 -15.04
N ARG A 122 13.46 -5.79 -15.29
CA ARG A 122 13.43 -4.74 -14.26
C ARG A 122 12.62 -3.53 -14.73
N ALA A 123 11.76 -3.02 -13.86
CA ALA A 123 11.00 -1.80 -14.12
C ALA A 123 10.72 -1.01 -12.84
N ARG A 124 10.45 0.29 -13.00
CA ARG A 124 10.09 1.19 -11.91
C ARG A 124 8.68 1.71 -12.09
N LEU A 125 7.93 1.81 -10.99
CA LEU A 125 6.59 2.35 -10.96
C LEU A 125 6.43 3.28 -9.76
N THR A 126 6.02 4.52 -10.00
CA THR A 126 5.58 5.41 -8.93
C THR A 126 4.11 5.15 -8.65
N LEU A 127 3.78 4.88 -7.39
CA LEU A 127 2.41 4.77 -6.90
C LEU A 127 2.18 5.80 -5.80
N ASN A 128 0.98 6.37 -5.79
CA ASN A 128 0.55 7.31 -4.78
C ASN A 128 -0.47 6.65 -3.87
N SER A 129 -0.33 6.86 -2.57
CA SER A 129 -1.31 6.47 -1.57
C SER A 129 -1.68 7.64 -0.68
N ARG A 130 -2.86 7.55 -0.08
CA ARG A 130 -3.35 8.51 0.91
C ARG A 130 -3.91 7.78 2.12
N ILE A 131 -3.88 8.43 3.27
CA ILE A 131 -4.53 7.93 4.48
C ILE A 131 -5.62 8.89 4.89
N VAL A 132 -6.78 8.33 5.22
CA VAL A 132 -7.93 9.07 5.76
C VAL A 132 -8.30 8.52 7.14
N ASN A 133 -8.92 9.35 7.95
CA ASN A 133 -9.62 8.88 9.15
C ASN A 133 -10.83 8.04 8.73
N SER A 134 -11.09 6.94 9.42
CA SER A 134 -12.31 6.14 9.21
C SER A 134 -13.55 7.03 9.33
N GLY A 135 -14.44 6.95 8.32
CA GLY A 135 -15.62 7.80 8.17
C GLY A 135 -15.37 9.15 7.50
N SER A 136 -14.16 9.43 7.00
CA SER A 136 -13.82 10.64 6.25
C SER A 136 -13.20 10.31 4.89
N GLU A 137 -13.30 11.24 3.95
CA GLU A 137 -12.60 11.19 2.66
C GLU A 137 -11.44 12.19 2.57
N GLU A 138 -11.24 13.04 3.59
CA GLU A 138 -10.16 14.02 3.62
C GLU A 138 -8.81 13.34 3.85
N ALA A 139 -7.86 13.61 2.97
CA ALA A 139 -6.51 13.04 3.06
C ALA A 139 -5.73 13.67 4.21
N ALA A 140 -5.59 12.93 5.30
CA ALA A 140 -4.78 13.32 6.45
C ALA A 140 -3.28 13.11 6.24
N VAL A 141 -2.93 12.14 5.38
CA VAL A 141 -1.56 11.84 4.95
C VAL A 141 -1.54 11.57 3.46
N THR A 142 -0.49 12.01 2.78
CA THR A 142 -0.21 11.67 1.39
C THR A 142 1.16 11.06 1.24
N PHE A 143 1.30 10.11 0.34
CA PHE A 143 2.53 9.38 0.08
C PHE A 143 2.74 9.15 -1.41
N SER A 144 3.97 9.35 -1.88
CA SER A 144 4.43 8.97 -3.22
C SER A 144 5.63 8.06 -3.07
N GLY A 145 5.52 6.83 -3.58
CA GLY A 145 6.58 5.82 -3.50
C GLY A 145 6.98 5.30 -4.87
N GLN A 146 8.28 5.16 -5.09
CA GLN A 146 8.84 4.51 -6.27
C GLN A 146 9.18 3.06 -5.96
N TYR A 147 8.41 2.15 -6.55
CA TYR A 147 8.58 0.71 -6.44
C TYR A 147 9.38 0.19 -7.63
N VAL A 148 10.23 -0.80 -7.37
CA VAL A 148 11.02 -1.48 -8.40
C VAL A 148 10.63 -2.94 -8.40
N LEU A 149 10.23 -3.44 -9.56
CA LEU A 149 10.07 -4.86 -9.82
C LEU A 149 11.33 -5.36 -10.51
N HIS A 150 11.92 -6.45 -10.05
CA HIS A 150 13.03 -7.12 -10.72
C HIS A 150 12.95 -8.64 -10.58
N ARG A 151 13.53 -9.36 -11.54
CA ARG A 151 13.82 -10.79 -11.42
C ARG A 151 15.08 -11.04 -10.57
#